data_AF-A0A948X154-F1
#
_entry.id   AF-A0A948X154-F1
#
_cell.length_a   1.000
_cell.length_b   1.000
_cell.length_c   1.000
_cell.angle_alpha   90.00
_cell.angle_beta   90.00
_cell.angle_gamma   90.00
#
_symmetry.space_group_name_H-M   'P 1'
#
loop_
_entity.id
_entity.type
_entity.pdbx_description
1 polymer ?
#
loop_
_entity_poly.entity_id
_entity_poly.type
_entity_poly.pdbx_seq_one_letter_code
_entity_poly.pdbx_strand_id
1 'polypeptide(L)' 'IYLNHCPFLCYGGSYDDTWQLFGHVHTRRNNTGKDASRLSMLLPTQYDVGVDNNDFTPVSFAQVKAIIGKQIEHSKKGEQ' A
#
# COMPACT_ATOMS: atom_id res chain seq x y z
N ILE A 1 8.13 9.49 -4.05
CA ILE A 1 7.47 8.84 -2.88
C ILE A 1 6.68 9.91 -2.14
N TYR A 2 5.41 9.67 -1.89
CA TYR A 2 4.52 10.52 -1.09
C TYR A 2 4.28 9.84 0.25
N LEU A 3 4.58 10.52 1.36
CA LEU A 3 4.44 9.94 2.70
C LEU A 3 3.29 10.63 3.44
N ASN A 4 2.37 9.85 3.98
CA ASN A 4 1.32 10.34 4.88
C ASN A 4 0.95 9.23 5.87
N HIS A 5 0.38 9.59 7.02
CA HIS A 5 -0.13 8.58 7.93
C HIS A 5 -1.33 7.83 7.33
N CYS A 6 -2.27 8.57 6.74
CA CYS A 6 -3.50 8.04 6.17
C CYS A 6 -3.33 7.74 4.67
N PRO A 7 -3.97 6.66 4.15
CA PRO A 7 -4.07 6.45 2.73
C PRO A 7 -4.97 7.53 2.10
N PHE A 8 -4.65 7.92 0.87
CA PHE A 8 -5.48 8.83 0.09
C PHE A 8 -6.03 8.15 -1.15
N LEU A 9 -7.26 8.50 -1.52
CA LEU A 9 -7.87 8.05 -2.77
C LEU A 9 -7.33 8.82 -3.98
N CYS A 10 -6.88 10.07 -3.77
CA CYS A 10 -6.23 10.90 -4.78
C CYS A 10 -5.07 11.67 -4.13
N TYR A 11 -3.94 11.80 -4.83
CA TYR A 11 -2.76 12.52 -4.36
C TYR A 11 -1.91 12.99 -5.54
N GLY A 12 -1.05 14.00 -5.31
CA GLY A 12 -0.15 14.50 -6.35
C GLY A 12 0.77 13.42 -6.89
N GLY A 13 0.80 13.25 -8.21
CA GLY A 13 1.61 12.24 -8.90
C GLY A 13 1.02 10.83 -8.92
N SER A 14 -0.24 10.63 -8.52
CA SER A 14 -0.91 9.32 -8.51
C SER A 14 -1.08 8.68 -9.89
N TYR A 15 -1.02 9.46 -10.97
CA TYR A 15 -1.12 9.01 -12.36
C TYR A 15 0.24 8.88 -13.07
N ASP A 16 1.32 9.19 -12.37
CA ASP A 16 2.69 9.00 -12.85
C ASP A 16 3.29 7.77 -12.14
N ASP A 17 4.46 7.93 -11.51
CA ASP A 17 5.15 6.85 -10.77
C ASP A 17 5.32 7.15 -9.28
N THR A 18 4.45 7.99 -8.71
CA THR A 18 4.55 8.32 -7.28
C THR A 18 3.99 7.19 -6.43
N TRP A 19 4.83 6.57 -5.62
CA TRP A 19 4.39 5.62 -4.60
C TRP A 19 3.89 6.36 -3.36
N GLN A 20 2.69 6.05 -2.91
CA GLN A 20 2.21 6.50 -1.60
C GLN A 20 2.50 5.42 -0.55
N LEU A 21 3.24 5.78 0.49
CA LEU A 21 3.43 4.91 1.65
C LEU A 21 2.66 5.48 2.85
N PHE A 22 1.91 4.62 3.53
CA PHE A 22 1.07 4.99 4.68
C PHE A 22 1.15 3.97 5.81
N GLY A 23 0.53 4.25 6.96
CA GLY A 23 0.60 3.36 8.14
C GLY A 23 -0.67 3.32 9.01
N HIS A 24 -1.78 3.86 8.52
CA HIS A 24 -3.01 4.05 9.31
C HIS A 24 -3.86 2.79 9.46
N VAL A 25 -3.99 2.01 8.40
CA VAL A 25 -4.90 0.87 8.38
C VAL A 25 -4.17 -0.31 9.04
N HIS A 26 -4.77 -0.96 10.02
CA HIS A 26 -4.17 -2.15 10.64
C HIS A 26 -4.31 -3.37 9.74
N THR A 27 -3.56 -3.41 8.63
CA THR A 27 -3.59 -4.52 7.69
C THR A 27 -3.01 -5.75 8.39
N ARG A 28 -3.84 -6.76 8.62
CA ARG A 28 -3.44 -8.06 9.18
C ARG A 28 -4.32 -9.14 8.60
N ARG A 29 -3.89 -10.41 8.67
CA ARG A 29 -4.62 -11.55 8.08
C ARG A 29 -6.10 -11.61 8.43
N ASN A 30 -6.47 -11.21 9.66
CA ASN A 30 -7.85 -11.12 10.13
C ASN A 30 -8.20 -9.66 10.48
N ASN A 31 -8.07 -8.76 9.51
CA ASN A 31 -8.42 -7.35 9.69
C ASN A 31 -9.95 -7.18 9.82
N THR A 32 -10.40 -6.75 10.99
CA THR A 32 -11.82 -6.44 11.29
C THR A 32 -12.07 -4.93 11.39
N GLY A 33 -11.09 -4.11 10.99
CA GLY A 33 -11.19 -2.66 10.98
C GLY A 33 -12.26 -2.16 10.02
N LYS A 34 -12.93 -1.07 10.39
CA LYS A 34 -13.99 -0.44 9.56
C LYS A 34 -13.46 0.07 8.22
N ASP A 35 -12.16 0.31 8.15
CA ASP A 35 -11.38 0.78 7.01
C ASP A 35 -10.84 -0.36 6.13
N ALA A 36 -10.90 -1.62 6.57
CA ALA A 36 -10.40 -2.77 5.80
C ALA A 36 -10.98 -2.84 4.38
N SER A 37 -12.29 -2.56 4.23
CA SER A 37 -12.96 -2.56 2.93
C SER A 37 -12.51 -1.43 2.01
N ARG A 38 -11.91 -0.35 2.54
CA ARG A 38 -11.42 0.78 1.73
C ARG A 38 -10.10 0.47 1.04
N LEU A 39 -9.37 -0.55 1.49
CA LEU A 39 -8.09 -0.96 0.89
C LEU A 39 -8.23 -1.43 -0.56
N SER A 40 -9.40 -1.93 -0.96
CA SER A 40 -9.67 -2.33 -2.36
C SER A 40 -9.74 -1.14 -3.32
N MET A 41 -9.85 0.08 -2.82
CA MET A 41 -9.89 1.30 -3.62
C MET A 41 -8.49 1.88 -3.88
N LEU A 42 -7.44 1.31 -3.27
CA LEU A 42 -6.09 1.82 -3.39
C LEU A 42 -5.47 1.45 -4.74
N LEU A 43 -4.65 2.35 -5.26
CA LEU A 43 -3.84 2.10 -6.45
C LEU A 43 -2.75 1.06 -6.14
N PRO A 44 -2.29 0.28 -7.15
CA PRO A 44 -1.19 -0.68 -6.97
C PRO A 44 0.13 -0.06 -6.52
N THR A 45 0.29 1.26 -6.68
CA THR A 45 1.43 2.07 -6.25
C THR A 45 1.36 2.50 -4.78
N GLN A 46 0.32 2.12 -4.04
CA GLN A 46 0.15 2.43 -2.62
C GLN A 46 0.51 1.22 -1.77
N TYR A 47 1.17 1.45 -0.64
CA TYR A 47 1.51 0.38 0.29
C TYR A 47 1.45 0.83 1.75
N ASP A 48 0.88 -0.03 2.57
CA ASP A 48 0.86 0.11 4.02
C ASP A 48 2.20 -0.37 4.60
N VAL A 49 3.04 0.58 5.01
CA VAL A 49 4.30 0.32 5.72
C VAL A 49 4.10 0.19 7.23
N GLY A 50 2.85 0.11 7.70
CA GLY A 50 2.51 -0.31 9.05
C GLY A 50 3.16 -1.64 9.40
N VAL A 51 3.53 -1.78 10.67
CA VAL A 51 4.40 -2.90 11.11
C VAL A 51 3.65 -4.20 11.37
N ASP A 52 2.32 -4.19 11.24
CA ASP A 52 1.42 -5.30 11.55
C ASP A 52 1.70 -6.57 10.72
N ASN A 53 2.27 -6.41 9.52
CA ASN A 53 2.62 -7.53 8.63
C ASN A 53 4.12 -7.80 8.53
N ASN A 54 4.94 -7.17 9.38
CA ASN A 54 6.40 -7.27 9.29
C ASN A 54 7.04 -7.50 10.67
N ASP A 55 6.43 -8.37 11.48
CA ASP A 55 6.90 -8.76 12.82
C ASP A 55 7.22 -7.57 13.74
N PHE A 56 6.42 -6.50 13.65
CA PHE A 56 6.63 -5.24 14.38
C PHE A 56 7.99 -4.57 14.09
N THR A 57 8.59 -4.87 12.93
CA THR A 57 9.85 -4.29 12.47
C THR A 57 9.66 -3.33 11.30
N PRO A 58 10.56 -2.34 11.11
CA PRO A 58 10.51 -1.44 9.95
C PRO A 58 10.70 -2.18 8.62
N VAL A 59 10.02 -1.71 7.58
CA VAL A 59 10.21 -2.18 6.20
C VAL A 59 11.26 -1.31 5.51
N SER A 60 12.29 -1.93 4.92
CA SER A 60 13.31 -1.22 4.15
C SER A 60 12.78 -0.75 2.78
N PHE A 61 13.42 0.26 2.20
CA PHE A 61 13.08 0.73 0.86
C PHE A 61 13.20 -0.37 -0.22
N ALA A 62 14.18 -1.27 -0.10
CA ALA A 62 14.35 -2.39 -1.02
C ALA A 62 13.16 -3.36 -0.96
N GLN A 63 12.66 -3.64 0.25
CA GLN A 63 11.44 -4.45 0.44
C GLN A 63 10.22 -3.75 -0.14
N VAL A 64 10.02 -2.46 0.14
CA VAL A 64 8.92 -1.66 -0.42
C VAL A 64 8.93 -1.72 -1.95
N LYS A 65 10.09 -1.53 -2.58
CA LYS A 65 10.25 -1.61 -4.04
C LYS A 65 9.85 -2.98 -4.58
N ALA A 66 10.26 -4.06 -3.93
CA ALA A 66 9.89 -5.42 -4.35
C ALA A 66 8.39 -5.69 -4.20
N ILE A 67 7.77 -5.19 -3.12
CA ILE A 67 6.34 -5.35 -2.83
C ILE A 67 5.50 -4.60 -3.86
N ILE A 68 5.75 -3.30 -4.05
CA ILE A 68 5.01 -2.48 -5.00
C ILE A 68 5.20 -3.00 -6.44
N GLY A 69 6.41 -3.45 -6.79
CA GLY A 69 6.65 -4.10 -8.08
C GLY A 69 5.72 -5.29 -8.32
N LYS A 70 5.60 -6.20 -7.34
CA LYS A 70 4.66 -7.33 -7.41
C LYS A 70 3.19 -6.89 -7.47
N GLN A 71 2.81 -5.85 -6.73
CA GLN A 71 1.44 -5.30 -6.77
C GLN A 71 1.07 -4.80 -8.17
N ILE A 72 1.97 -4.04 -8.80
CA ILE A 72 1.78 -3.51 -10.16
C ILE A 72 1.68 -4.66 -11.18
N GLU A 73 2.57 -5.66 -11.09
CA GLU A 73 2.53 -6.83 -11.96
C GLU A 73 1.21 -7.62 -11.82
N HIS A 74 0.71 -7.79 -10.60
CA HIS A 74 -0.54 -8.48 -10.33
C HIS A 74 -1.75 -7.71 -10.87
N SER A 75 -1.78 -6.38 -10.71
CA SER A 75 -2.86 -5.53 -11.24
C SER A 75 -3.01 -5.67 -12.74
N LYS A 76 -1.89 -5.70 -13.50
CA LYS A 76 -1.91 -5.86 -14.96
C LYS A 76 -2.42 -7.23 -15.43
N LYS A 77 -2.33 -8.26 -14.58
CA LYS A 77 -2.82 -9.61 -14.90
C LYS A 77 -4.32 -9.77 -14.67
N GLY A 78 -4.91 -8.97 -13.76
CA GLY A 78 -6.35 -8.97 -13.49
C GLY A 78 -7.19 -8.19 -14.50
N GLU A 79 -6.55 -7.48 -15.42
CA GLU A 79 -7.20 -6.72 -16.51
C GLU A 79 -7.34 -7.54 -17.82
N GLN A 80 -6.90 -8.80 -17.82
CA GLN A 80 -7.01 -9.75 -18.96
C GLN A 80 -8.19 -10.72 -18.81
#